data_AF-A0AAV6FF62-F1
#
_entry.id   AF-A0AAV6FF62-F1
#
_cell.length_a   1.000
_cell.length_b   1.000
_cell.length_c   1.000
_cell.angle_alpha   90.00
_cell.angle_beta   90.00
_cell.angle_gamma   90.00
#
_symmetry.space_group_name_H-M   'P 1'
#
loop_
_entity.id
_entity.type
_entity.pdbx_description
1 polymer ?
#
loop_
_entity_poly.entity_id
_entity_poly.type
_entity_poly.pdbx_seq_one_letter_code
_entity_poly.pdbx_strand_id
1 'polypeptide(L)'
;MSNPFARIVESLDPENPDHKFFNLTKLGDPRYVRLPFSIRVLLESAVRNCDEFLVKSSDVENILDWQNTQTKSVEVPFRPARVILQDFTGVPAVVDFAAMRDAVKELGGAPQKINPVCPADLVIDHSIQVDFTRKSDSLQKNQDLEFERNRERFQFLKWGSKAFRNMRIIPPGSGIVHQVNLEYLARVVFQQDGYFYPDSLVGTDSHTTMIDGLGVLGWGVGGIEAEAVMLGQPISMVLPEVIGYRLQGTPNTLITSTDIVLTITKHLRQVGVVGKFVEFFGPGVAQLSIADRATIANMCPEYGATAAFFPVDHVSMQYLEQTGRDAEKLTYITRYLKAVGMFRDYSNESQDPDFTQVVEMDLSAVVPCCSGPKRPQDRVAVSDMKSDFEACLGAKQGFKGFQISAERHVDSVPFQFNGVDYSLSHGSVVIAAITSCTNTSNPSVMLGAGLLAKKAIELGLSVKPYIKTSLSPGSGVVTYYLKESGVMDYLTQLGFEVVGYGCMTCIGNSGPLPEPVVEAITQGDLVAAGILSGNRNFEGRVHPNTRKLTTWRQLTPRHRLCYQGHRARDRLKGAHRVVVRRRRELKAPQTITDAYVLLNFGDSVTTDHISPAGNIARNSPAARYLTGRGLSPR
;
A
#
# COMPACT_ATOMS: atom_id res chain seq x y z
N MET A 1 -19.54 -13.23 28.52
CA MET A 1 -20.89 -12.98 29.10
C MET A 1 -21.83 -12.60 27.95
N SER A 2 -23.03 -12.08 28.18
CA SER A 2 -23.78 -11.39 27.12
C SER A 2 -23.17 -10.01 26.85
N ASN A 3 -23.14 -9.56 25.58
CA ASN A 3 -22.66 -8.21 25.24
C ASN A 3 -23.53 -7.14 25.96
N PRO A 4 -22.96 -6.24 26.79
CA PRO A 4 -23.72 -5.21 27.52
C PRO A 4 -24.49 -4.22 26.65
N PHE A 5 -24.09 -4.08 25.38
CA PHE A 5 -24.69 -3.18 24.40
C PHE A 5 -25.77 -3.87 23.54
N ALA A 6 -26.12 -5.13 23.79
CA ALA A 6 -27.20 -5.82 23.07
C ALA A 6 -28.54 -5.06 23.06
N ARG A 7 -28.76 -4.16 24.03
CA ARG A 7 -29.93 -3.25 24.11
C ARG A 7 -30.07 -2.22 22.96
N ILE A 8 -29.00 -1.96 22.20
CA ILE A 8 -29.04 -1.05 21.02
C ILE A 8 -29.09 -1.80 19.69
N VAL A 9 -29.24 -3.13 19.72
CA VAL A 9 -29.40 -3.95 18.53
C VAL A 9 -30.84 -3.85 18.01
N GLU A 10 -31.00 -3.52 16.74
CA GLU A 10 -32.29 -3.48 16.06
C GLU A 10 -32.18 -3.98 14.61
N SER A 11 -33.30 -4.25 13.95
CA SER A 11 -33.30 -4.54 12.51
C SER A 11 -32.99 -3.28 11.71
N LEU A 12 -32.21 -3.42 10.63
CA LEU A 12 -32.03 -2.36 9.64
C LEU A 12 -33.29 -2.18 8.77
N ASP A 13 -34.09 -3.23 8.64
CA ASP A 13 -35.32 -3.25 7.86
C ASP A 13 -36.46 -3.97 8.60
N PRO A 14 -37.61 -3.32 8.87
CA PRO A 14 -38.79 -4.00 9.40
C PRO A 14 -39.25 -5.18 8.53
N GLU A 15 -39.00 -5.14 7.22
CA GLU A 15 -39.36 -6.23 6.29
C GLU A 15 -38.41 -7.44 6.36
N ASN A 16 -37.21 -7.28 6.92
CA ASN A 16 -36.24 -8.35 7.12
C ASN A 16 -35.68 -8.32 8.56
N PRO A 17 -36.48 -8.77 9.55
CA PRO A 17 -36.20 -8.57 10.97
C PRO A 17 -34.98 -9.33 11.48
N ASP A 18 -34.38 -10.23 10.68
CA ASP A 18 -33.18 -10.97 11.06
C ASP A 18 -31.86 -10.27 10.69
N HIS A 19 -31.91 -9.25 9.83
CA HIS A 19 -30.75 -8.45 9.45
C HIS A 19 -30.59 -7.21 10.34
N LYS A 20 -29.81 -7.37 11.41
CA LYS A 20 -29.69 -6.42 12.53
C LYS A 20 -28.42 -5.57 12.47
N PHE A 21 -28.36 -4.53 13.27
CA PHE A 21 -27.13 -3.76 13.51
C PHE A 21 -27.11 -3.16 14.92
N PHE A 22 -25.93 -2.79 15.41
CA PHE A 22 -25.79 -2.01 16.64
C PHE A 22 -26.01 -0.54 16.32
N ASN A 23 -27.18 0.02 16.64
CA ASN A 23 -27.45 1.42 16.36
C ASN A 23 -26.76 2.32 17.39
N LEU A 24 -25.57 2.82 17.06
CA LEU A 24 -24.79 3.72 17.90
C LEU A 24 -25.53 5.02 18.26
N THR A 25 -26.49 5.49 17.46
CA THR A 25 -27.32 6.66 17.84
C THR A 25 -28.18 6.38 19.08
N LYS A 26 -28.55 5.10 19.32
CA LYS A 26 -29.27 4.65 20.52
C LYS A 26 -28.38 4.44 21.75
N LEU A 27 -27.10 4.82 21.70
CA LEU A 27 -26.33 5.11 22.91
C LEU A 27 -26.92 6.32 23.66
N GLY A 28 -27.59 7.25 22.96
CA GLY A 28 -28.22 8.44 23.55
C GLY A 28 -27.23 9.53 23.96
N ASP A 29 -25.97 9.43 23.53
CA ASP A 29 -24.87 10.30 23.94
C ASP A 29 -24.53 11.34 22.86
N PRO A 30 -24.53 12.66 23.17
CA PRO A 30 -24.24 13.71 22.18
C PRO A 30 -22.77 13.72 21.71
N ARG A 31 -21.83 13.07 22.40
CA ARG A 31 -20.42 12.96 21.95
C ARG A 31 -20.33 12.23 20.61
N TYR A 32 -21.17 11.21 20.39
CA TYR A 32 -21.12 10.36 19.19
C TYR A 32 -21.20 11.15 17.88
N VAL A 33 -22.08 12.16 17.80
CA VAL A 33 -22.28 12.94 16.56
C VAL A 33 -21.12 13.90 16.27
N ARG A 34 -20.26 14.19 17.24
CA ARG A 34 -19.06 15.04 17.10
C ARG A 34 -17.78 14.25 16.84
N LEU A 35 -17.76 12.93 17.09
CA LEU A 35 -16.58 12.08 16.84
C LEU A 35 -16.16 12.10 15.36
N PRO A 36 -14.85 12.11 15.06
CA PRO A 36 -14.35 11.80 13.71
C PRO A 36 -14.89 10.44 13.23
N PHE A 37 -15.24 10.34 11.96
CA PHE A 37 -15.91 9.15 11.40
C PHE A 37 -15.01 7.91 11.47
N SER A 38 -13.69 8.08 11.39
CA SER A 38 -12.70 7.03 11.67
C SER A 38 -12.81 6.47 13.10
N ILE A 39 -13.04 7.33 14.10
CA ILE A 39 -13.25 6.92 15.50
C ILE A 39 -14.61 6.24 15.67
N ARG A 40 -15.65 6.61 14.89
CA ARG A 40 -16.94 5.89 14.89
C ARG A 40 -16.79 4.42 14.47
N VAL A 41 -15.86 4.09 13.58
CA VAL A 41 -15.55 2.70 13.19
C VAL A 41 -14.85 1.93 14.33
N LEU A 42 -13.95 2.59 15.08
CA LEU A 42 -13.35 1.99 16.29
C LEU A 42 -14.43 1.72 17.35
N LEU A 43 -15.35 2.68 17.55
CA LEU A 43 -16.45 2.58 18.51
C LEU A 43 -17.41 1.43 18.15
N GLU A 44 -17.79 1.28 16.88
CA GLU A 44 -18.62 0.16 16.42
C GLU A 44 -17.96 -1.18 16.69
N SER A 45 -16.67 -1.31 16.30
CA SER A 45 -15.87 -2.50 16.57
C SER A 45 -15.89 -2.86 18.05
N ALA A 46 -15.66 -1.89 18.94
CA ALA A 46 -15.66 -2.12 20.38
C ALA A 46 -17.05 -2.50 20.92
N VAL A 47 -18.09 -1.75 20.53
CA VAL A 47 -19.49 -1.99 20.94
C VAL A 47 -19.97 -3.39 20.55
N ARG A 48 -19.77 -3.79 19.29
CA ARG A 48 -20.21 -5.09 18.77
C ARG A 48 -19.44 -6.27 19.36
N ASN A 49 -18.14 -6.08 19.63
CA ASN A 49 -17.27 -7.14 20.15
C ASN A 49 -17.13 -7.15 21.69
N CYS A 50 -17.85 -6.30 22.43
CA CYS A 50 -17.78 -6.22 23.88
C CYS A 50 -18.17 -7.56 24.53
N ASP A 51 -17.20 -8.20 25.19
CA ASP A 51 -17.32 -9.52 25.82
C ASP A 51 -16.97 -9.53 27.32
N GLU A 52 -16.55 -8.36 27.85
CA GLU A 52 -15.98 -8.12 29.18
C GLU A 52 -14.68 -8.89 29.47
N PHE A 53 -13.92 -9.23 28.41
CA PHE A 53 -12.65 -9.95 28.51
C PHE A 53 -11.56 -9.40 27.57
N LEU A 54 -11.78 -9.50 26.25
CA LEU A 54 -10.92 -8.90 25.22
C LEU A 54 -11.32 -7.46 24.89
N VAL A 55 -12.61 -7.13 25.07
CA VAL A 55 -13.17 -5.79 24.92
C VAL A 55 -14.18 -5.57 26.04
N LYS A 56 -14.02 -4.48 26.79
CA LYS A 56 -14.84 -4.13 27.96
C LYS A 56 -15.68 -2.87 27.70
N SER A 57 -16.71 -2.68 28.50
CA SER A 57 -17.50 -1.44 28.49
C SER A 57 -16.69 -0.20 28.85
N SER A 58 -15.59 -0.34 29.62
CA SER A 58 -14.62 0.74 29.84
C SER A 58 -13.97 1.23 28.54
N ASP A 59 -13.75 0.32 27.60
CA ASP A 59 -12.99 0.59 26.39
C ASP A 59 -13.89 1.28 25.36
N VAL A 60 -15.18 0.90 25.34
CA VAL A 60 -16.24 1.62 24.62
C VAL A 60 -16.38 3.05 25.13
N GLU A 61 -16.42 3.27 26.45
CA GLU A 61 -16.48 4.62 27.03
C GLU A 61 -15.21 5.42 26.71
N ASN A 62 -14.01 4.82 26.79
CA ASN A 62 -12.76 5.47 26.42
C ASN A 62 -12.74 5.96 24.96
N ILE A 63 -13.38 5.23 24.03
CA ILE A 63 -13.51 5.62 22.62
C ILE A 63 -14.62 6.65 22.43
N LEU A 64 -15.72 6.57 23.18
CA LEU A 64 -16.80 7.56 23.13
C LEU A 64 -16.37 8.92 23.72
N ASP A 65 -15.51 8.90 24.73
CA ASP A 65 -14.87 10.07 25.33
C ASP A 65 -13.61 10.55 24.59
N TRP A 66 -13.41 10.13 23.33
CA TRP A 66 -12.20 10.38 22.51
C TRP A 66 -11.65 11.81 22.62
N GLN A 67 -12.53 12.81 22.63
CA GLN A 67 -12.14 14.23 22.71
C GLN A 67 -11.27 14.52 23.95
N ASN A 68 -11.55 13.83 25.06
CA ASN A 68 -10.84 13.94 26.34
C ASN A 68 -9.79 12.84 26.54
N THR A 69 -9.82 11.71 25.83
CA THR A 69 -8.92 10.56 26.05
C THR A 69 -7.77 10.46 25.06
N GLN A 70 -7.87 11.06 23.87
CA GLN A 70 -6.83 11.09 22.83
C GLN A 70 -5.45 11.56 23.32
N THR A 71 -5.40 12.53 24.26
CA THR A 71 -4.14 13.06 24.82
C THR A 71 -3.65 12.30 26.06
N LYS A 72 -4.45 11.37 26.61
CA LYS A 72 -4.17 10.66 27.87
C LYS A 72 -3.38 9.36 27.67
N SER A 73 -2.93 9.05 26.45
CA SER A 73 -2.23 7.80 26.09
C SER A 73 -3.01 6.52 26.44
N VAL A 74 -4.34 6.56 26.34
CA VAL A 74 -5.22 5.42 26.64
C VAL A 74 -5.10 4.38 25.53
N GLU A 75 -4.73 3.14 25.88
CA GLU A 75 -4.84 2.01 24.95
C GLU A 75 -6.29 1.54 24.78
N VAL A 76 -6.67 1.22 23.55
CA VAL A 76 -7.99 0.69 23.19
C VAL A 76 -7.86 -0.54 22.28
N PRO A 77 -8.77 -1.52 22.39
CA PRO A 77 -8.78 -2.71 21.54
C PRO A 77 -9.53 -2.44 20.23
N PHE A 78 -8.92 -2.79 19.09
CA PHE A 78 -9.58 -2.76 17.78
C PHE A 78 -9.64 -4.15 17.14
N ARG A 79 -10.82 -4.54 16.63
CA ARG A 79 -11.08 -5.84 16.00
C ARG A 79 -11.58 -5.62 14.58
N PRO A 80 -10.68 -5.43 13.59
CA PRO A 80 -11.07 -5.18 12.21
C PRO A 80 -11.87 -6.35 11.61
N ALA A 81 -12.73 -6.05 10.65
CA ALA A 81 -13.61 -7.03 10.01
C ALA A 81 -12.86 -8.12 9.21
N ARG A 82 -11.70 -7.81 8.64
CA ARG A 82 -10.87 -8.74 7.83
C ARG A 82 -9.38 -8.41 7.86
N VAL A 83 -8.58 -9.25 7.21
CA VAL A 83 -7.15 -9.01 6.95
C VAL A 83 -6.85 -9.16 5.46
N ILE A 84 -5.88 -8.39 4.95
CA ILE A 84 -5.37 -8.51 3.57
C ILE A 84 -3.85 -8.79 3.54
N LEU A 85 -3.37 -9.57 2.56
CA LEU A 85 -1.97 -9.91 2.41
C LEU A 85 -1.52 -9.83 0.93
N GLN A 86 -0.22 -9.68 0.71
CA GLN A 86 0.46 -9.81 -0.59
C GLN A 86 1.52 -10.92 -0.53
N ASP A 87 2.10 -11.43 -1.63
CA ASP A 87 2.87 -12.69 -1.55
C ASP A 87 4.24 -12.59 -0.84
N PHE A 88 4.85 -11.41 -0.72
CA PHE A 88 6.12 -11.22 0.00
C PHE A 88 5.96 -11.30 1.52
N THR A 89 4.81 -10.89 2.06
CA THR A 89 4.45 -10.98 3.49
C THR A 89 3.42 -12.07 3.80
N GLY A 90 2.66 -12.50 2.80
CA GLY A 90 1.72 -13.63 2.84
C GLY A 90 2.40 -14.98 2.67
N VAL A 91 3.50 -15.09 1.90
CA VAL A 91 4.39 -16.27 2.01
C VAL A 91 4.82 -16.41 3.46
N PRO A 92 5.47 -15.45 4.14
CA PRO A 92 5.85 -15.65 5.52
C PRO A 92 4.72 -15.63 6.55
N ALA A 93 3.47 -15.24 6.26
CA ALA A 93 2.37 -15.39 7.21
C ALA A 93 1.69 -16.77 7.11
N VAL A 94 1.51 -17.30 5.89
CA VAL A 94 1.09 -18.70 5.67
C VAL A 94 2.24 -19.65 6.02
N VAL A 95 3.45 -19.25 5.64
CA VAL A 95 4.72 -19.68 6.24
C VAL A 95 4.91 -18.95 7.61
N ASP A 96 3.86 -18.72 8.43
CA ASP A 96 3.98 -18.63 9.91
C ASP A 96 2.94 -19.43 10.72
N PHE A 97 1.67 -19.49 10.27
CA PHE A 97 0.61 -20.23 10.97
C PHE A 97 0.96 -21.70 11.31
N ALA A 98 1.66 -22.42 10.42
CA ALA A 98 1.78 -23.86 10.56
C ALA A 98 2.77 -24.34 11.65
N ALA A 99 3.60 -23.46 12.24
CA ALA A 99 4.40 -23.80 13.44
C ALA A 99 3.61 -23.48 14.70
N MET A 100 2.70 -22.52 14.64
CA MET A 100 1.69 -22.44 15.69
C MET A 100 0.86 -23.73 15.69
N ARG A 101 0.59 -24.35 14.52
CA ARG A 101 0.02 -25.73 14.45
C ARG A 101 0.96 -26.80 15.01
N ASP A 102 2.20 -26.89 14.55
CA ASP A 102 3.14 -27.93 15.01
C ASP A 102 3.47 -27.77 16.50
N ALA A 103 3.71 -26.56 17.00
CA ALA A 103 3.94 -26.29 18.42
C ALA A 103 2.70 -26.53 19.30
N VAL A 104 1.49 -26.20 18.82
CA VAL A 104 0.24 -26.56 19.53
C VAL A 104 0.10 -28.08 19.59
N LYS A 105 0.47 -28.82 18.54
CA LYS A 105 0.50 -30.29 18.53
C LYS A 105 1.53 -30.86 19.52
N GLU A 106 2.75 -30.34 19.52
CA GLU A 106 3.82 -30.72 20.47
C GLU A 106 3.43 -30.45 21.93
N LEU A 107 2.69 -29.36 22.18
CA LEU A 107 2.14 -29.02 23.50
C LEU A 107 0.82 -29.76 23.84
N GLY A 108 0.40 -30.73 23.03
CA GLY A 108 -0.79 -31.56 23.27
C GLY A 108 -2.14 -30.84 23.11
N GLY A 109 -2.18 -29.75 22.35
CA GLY A 109 -3.41 -29.03 21.98
C GLY A 109 -3.90 -29.37 20.57
N ALA A 110 -5.12 -28.94 20.24
CA ALA A 110 -5.75 -29.16 18.93
C ALA A 110 -5.26 -28.14 17.87
N PRO A 111 -4.49 -28.55 16.85
CA PRO A 111 -3.90 -27.60 15.87
C PRO A 111 -4.94 -26.88 15.01
N GLN A 112 -6.16 -27.41 14.91
CA GLN A 112 -7.27 -26.81 14.16
C GLN A 112 -7.78 -25.48 14.78
N LYS A 113 -7.38 -25.17 16.03
CA LYS A 113 -7.56 -23.84 16.64
C LYS A 113 -6.70 -22.76 15.99
N ILE A 114 -5.57 -23.15 15.40
CA ILE A 114 -4.70 -22.24 14.65
C ILE A 114 -5.24 -22.13 13.23
N ASN A 115 -6.11 -21.14 13.03
CA ASN A 115 -6.81 -20.83 11.79
C ASN A 115 -7.32 -19.38 11.84
N PRO A 116 -7.33 -18.64 10.72
CA PRO A 116 -8.04 -17.36 10.64
C PRO A 116 -9.50 -17.47 11.11
N VAL A 117 -9.95 -16.53 11.96
CA VAL A 117 -11.34 -16.39 12.41
C VAL A 117 -12.10 -15.36 11.59
N CYS A 118 -11.43 -14.29 11.16
CA CYS A 118 -11.92 -13.35 10.15
C CYS A 118 -11.57 -13.81 8.73
N PRO A 119 -12.13 -13.20 7.67
CA PRO A 119 -11.64 -13.34 6.30
C PRO A 119 -10.18 -12.88 6.17
N ALA A 120 -9.39 -13.63 5.40
CA ALA A 120 -8.01 -13.32 5.04
C ALA A 120 -7.85 -13.41 3.52
N ASP A 121 -7.75 -12.27 2.84
CA ASP A 121 -7.60 -12.18 1.38
C ASP A 121 -6.12 -11.97 1.02
N LEU A 122 -5.50 -12.89 0.29
CA LEU A 122 -4.09 -12.79 -0.13
C LEU A 122 -3.98 -12.63 -1.66
N VAL A 123 -3.24 -11.63 -2.12
CA VAL A 123 -2.97 -11.37 -3.55
C VAL A 123 -1.51 -11.73 -3.89
N ILE A 124 -1.25 -12.15 -5.12
CA ILE A 124 0.09 -12.49 -5.60
C ILE A 124 0.48 -11.52 -6.71
N ASP A 125 1.39 -10.59 -6.38
CA ASP A 125 1.66 -9.36 -7.14
C ASP A 125 3.10 -8.83 -7.00
N HIS A 126 3.86 -9.28 -5.99
CA HIS A 126 5.26 -8.90 -5.75
C HIS A 126 6.26 -9.85 -6.43
N SER A 127 5.81 -10.96 -7.00
CA SER A 127 6.67 -11.98 -7.62
C SER A 127 7.09 -11.72 -9.07
N ILE A 128 6.33 -10.93 -9.84
CA ILE A 128 6.60 -10.60 -11.24
C ILE A 128 7.61 -9.46 -11.38
N GLN A 129 8.41 -9.48 -12.46
CA GLN A 129 9.47 -8.49 -12.74
C GLN A 129 9.42 -8.03 -14.20
N VAL A 130 9.97 -6.84 -14.50
CA VAL A 130 10.08 -6.33 -15.87
C VAL A 130 11.33 -6.91 -16.54
N ASP A 131 11.40 -8.23 -16.71
CA ASP A 131 12.52 -8.87 -17.43
C ASP A 131 12.54 -8.43 -18.90
N PHE A 132 11.37 -8.43 -19.54
CA PHE A 132 11.13 -7.95 -20.90
C PHE A 132 10.17 -6.76 -20.93
N THR A 133 10.27 -5.92 -21.97
CA THR A 133 9.37 -4.79 -22.24
C THR A 133 9.41 -4.37 -23.72
N ARG A 134 8.54 -3.42 -24.10
CA ARG A 134 8.40 -2.80 -25.44
C ARG A 134 8.07 -3.78 -26.58
N LYS A 135 7.57 -4.97 -26.25
CA LYS A 135 7.10 -5.99 -27.20
C LYS A 135 5.79 -6.59 -26.70
N SER A 136 4.89 -6.93 -27.61
CA SER A 136 3.61 -7.58 -27.29
C SER A 136 3.75 -8.93 -26.56
N ASP A 137 4.89 -9.62 -26.71
CA ASP A 137 5.20 -10.86 -26.00
C ASP A 137 5.84 -10.67 -24.60
N SER A 138 6.01 -9.42 -24.13
CA SER A 138 6.66 -9.12 -22.84
C SER A 138 5.86 -9.65 -21.66
N LEU A 139 4.54 -9.44 -21.65
CA LEU A 139 3.64 -9.90 -20.59
C LEU A 139 3.79 -11.41 -20.34
N GLN A 140 3.67 -12.21 -21.40
CA GLN A 140 3.75 -13.66 -21.32
C GLN A 140 5.11 -14.12 -20.78
N LYS A 141 6.22 -13.59 -21.33
CA LYS A 141 7.57 -13.95 -20.87
C LYS A 141 7.84 -13.58 -19.41
N ASN A 142 7.32 -12.44 -18.95
CA ASN A 142 7.45 -12.01 -17.56
C ASN A 142 6.63 -12.91 -16.62
N GLN A 143 5.45 -13.38 -17.05
CA GLN A 143 4.63 -14.35 -16.32
C GLN A 143 5.22 -15.77 -16.31
N ASP A 144 5.80 -16.22 -17.43
CA ASP A 144 6.50 -17.51 -17.55
C ASP A 144 7.72 -17.54 -16.60
N LEU A 145 8.53 -16.48 -16.62
CA LEU A 145 9.66 -16.31 -15.70
C LEU A 145 9.20 -16.17 -14.24
N GLU A 146 8.12 -15.43 -13.97
CA GLU A 146 7.53 -15.38 -12.63
C GLU A 146 7.21 -16.79 -12.14
N PHE A 147 6.55 -17.61 -12.95
CA PHE A 147 6.13 -18.95 -12.56
C PHE A 147 7.32 -19.92 -12.41
N GLU A 148 8.31 -19.90 -13.32
CA GLU A 148 9.56 -20.65 -13.17
C GLU A 148 10.26 -20.28 -11.85
N ARG A 149 10.43 -18.98 -11.61
CA ARG A 149 11.14 -18.45 -10.43
C ARG A 149 10.39 -18.72 -9.13
N ASN A 150 9.06 -18.71 -9.11
CA ASN A 150 8.26 -18.73 -7.87
C ASN A 150 7.44 -20.00 -7.63
N ARG A 151 7.46 -21.01 -8.51
CA ARG A 151 6.64 -22.25 -8.42
C ARG A 151 6.49 -22.84 -7.01
N GLU A 152 7.57 -22.95 -6.24
CA GLU A 152 7.56 -23.49 -4.87
C GLU A 152 6.75 -22.60 -3.89
N ARG A 153 6.90 -21.27 -3.99
CA ARG A 153 6.14 -20.28 -3.19
C ARG A 153 4.65 -20.38 -3.52
N PHE A 154 4.32 -20.45 -4.81
CA PHE A 154 2.93 -20.53 -5.29
C PHE A 154 2.26 -21.85 -4.90
N GLN A 155 2.97 -22.97 -5.00
CA GLN A 155 2.49 -24.27 -4.53
C GLN A 155 2.22 -24.28 -3.02
N PHE A 156 3.11 -23.64 -2.24
CA PHE A 156 2.92 -23.52 -0.79
C PHE A 156 1.75 -22.61 -0.42
N LEU A 157 1.62 -21.44 -1.06
CA LEU A 157 0.46 -20.56 -0.86
C LEU A 157 -0.85 -21.28 -1.21
N LYS A 158 -0.90 -21.98 -2.34
CA LYS A 158 -2.05 -22.80 -2.78
C LYS A 158 -2.35 -24.02 -1.89
N TRP A 159 -1.37 -24.45 -1.07
CA TRP A 159 -1.62 -25.37 0.05
C TRP A 159 -2.23 -24.62 1.25
N GLY A 160 -1.76 -23.42 1.57
CA GLY A 160 -2.27 -22.56 2.63
C GLY A 160 -3.78 -22.32 2.55
N SER A 161 -4.30 -21.85 1.42
CA SER A 161 -5.74 -21.61 1.23
C SER A 161 -6.62 -22.87 1.27
N LYS A 162 -6.02 -24.07 1.27
CA LYS A 162 -6.70 -25.35 1.54
C LYS A 162 -6.52 -25.83 2.98
N ALA A 163 -5.42 -25.45 3.63
CA ALA A 163 -5.10 -25.82 5.01
C ALA A 163 -5.77 -24.91 6.04
N PHE A 164 -6.12 -23.68 5.68
CA PHE A 164 -6.70 -22.66 6.55
C PHE A 164 -8.08 -22.22 6.03
N ARG A 165 -9.13 -22.33 6.85
CA ARG A 165 -10.44 -21.75 6.53
C ARG A 165 -10.32 -20.22 6.48
N ASN A 166 -11.24 -19.58 5.78
CA ASN A 166 -11.34 -18.12 5.59
C ASN A 166 -10.17 -17.48 4.83
N MET A 167 -9.20 -18.27 4.33
CA MET A 167 -8.05 -17.81 3.56
C MET A 167 -8.29 -17.94 2.05
N ARG A 168 -8.60 -16.84 1.37
CA ARG A 168 -8.75 -16.78 -0.10
C ARG A 168 -7.45 -16.29 -0.73
N ILE A 169 -7.10 -16.83 -1.90
CA ILE A 169 -5.94 -16.40 -2.69
C ILE A 169 -6.40 -15.94 -4.06
N ILE A 170 -5.97 -14.74 -4.44
CA ILE A 170 -6.04 -14.20 -5.78
C ILE A 170 -4.74 -14.59 -6.52
N PRO A 171 -4.79 -15.26 -7.68
CA PRO A 171 -3.62 -15.85 -8.33
C PRO A 171 -2.69 -14.82 -8.99
N PRO A 172 -1.45 -15.22 -9.37
CA PRO A 172 -0.52 -14.34 -10.07
C PRO A 172 -1.12 -13.76 -11.35
N GLY A 173 -0.75 -12.53 -11.70
CA GLY A 173 -1.23 -11.87 -12.91
C GLY A 173 -2.66 -11.34 -12.85
N SER A 174 -3.30 -11.33 -11.67
CA SER A 174 -4.66 -10.77 -11.50
C SER A 174 -4.68 -9.25 -11.27
N GLY A 175 -3.60 -8.68 -10.72
CA GLY A 175 -3.54 -7.28 -10.29
C GLY A 175 -2.69 -7.07 -9.03
N ILE A 176 -2.64 -5.83 -8.56
CA ILE A 176 -1.93 -5.40 -7.33
C ILE A 176 -2.91 -5.39 -6.15
N VAL A 177 -2.45 -5.84 -4.97
CA VAL A 177 -3.24 -6.05 -3.75
C VAL A 177 -4.23 -4.93 -3.45
N HIS A 178 -3.81 -3.66 -3.49
CA HIS A 178 -4.66 -2.52 -3.11
C HIS A 178 -5.65 -2.08 -4.20
N GLN A 179 -5.32 -2.25 -5.48
CA GLN A 179 -6.27 -2.00 -6.57
C GLN A 179 -7.32 -3.10 -6.65
N VAL A 180 -6.92 -4.36 -6.49
CA VAL A 180 -7.84 -5.50 -6.32
C VAL A 180 -8.67 -5.35 -5.04
N ASN A 181 -8.13 -4.71 -3.99
CA ASN A 181 -8.90 -4.38 -2.78
C ASN A 181 -10.06 -3.42 -3.09
N LEU A 182 -9.80 -2.26 -3.70
CA LEU A 182 -10.83 -1.31 -4.11
C LEU A 182 -11.83 -1.93 -5.10
N GLU A 183 -11.33 -2.47 -6.22
CA GLU A 183 -12.16 -2.91 -7.34
C GLU A 183 -12.97 -4.17 -7.03
N TYR A 184 -12.54 -5.03 -6.11
CA TYR A 184 -13.17 -6.34 -5.89
C TYR A 184 -13.30 -6.81 -4.42
N LEU A 185 -12.30 -6.59 -3.55
CA LEU A 185 -12.32 -7.13 -2.18
C LEU A 185 -12.99 -6.20 -1.15
N ALA A 186 -13.26 -4.95 -1.47
CA ALA A 186 -13.96 -4.01 -0.59
C ALA A 186 -15.42 -4.44 -0.39
N ARG A 187 -15.82 -4.63 0.88
CA ARG A 187 -17.20 -4.88 1.28
C ARG A 187 -17.94 -3.58 1.57
N VAL A 188 -17.24 -2.57 2.09
CA VAL A 188 -17.75 -1.29 2.66
C VAL A 188 -18.67 -1.48 3.86
N VAL A 189 -19.68 -2.35 3.78
CA VAL A 189 -20.46 -2.86 4.91
C VAL A 189 -20.50 -4.38 4.82
N PHE A 190 -20.07 -5.05 5.89
CA PHE A 190 -20.25 -6.48 6.06
C PHE A 190 -21.71 -6.81 6.37
N GLN A 191 -22.15 -7.96 5.88
CA GLN A 191 -23.37 -8.64 6.31
C GLN A 191 -22.93 -10.05 6.72
N GLN A 192 -22.87 -10.34 8.01
CA GLN A 192 -22.38 -11.62 8.52
C GLN A 192 -23.13 -12.02 9.79
N ASP A 193 -23.50 -13.31 9.90
CA ASP A 193 -24.13 -13.91 11.08
C ASP A 193 -25.37 -13.15 11.60
N GLY A 194 -26.11 -12.51 10.69
CA GLY A 194 -27.30 -11.68 10.97
C GLY A 194 -27.01 -10.20 11.30
N TYR A 195 -25.76 -9.74 11.23
CA TYR A 195 -25.37 -8.37 11.58
C TYR A 195 -24.75 -7.59 10.42
N PHE A 196 -25.10 -6.30 10.32
CA PHE A 196 -24.38 -5.30 9.54
C PHE A 196 -23.36 -4.55 10.41
N TYR A 197 -22.17 -4.31 9.84
CA TYR A 197 -21.09 -3.52 10.46
C TYR A 197 -20.11 -3.01 9.38
N PRO A 198 -19.25 -1.99 9.66
CA PRO A 198 -18.38 -1.42 8.65
C PRO A 198 -17.30 -2.40 8.21
N ASP A 199 -16.96 -2.38 6.91
CA ASP A 199 -15.70 -2.97 6.45
C ASP A 199 -14.52 -2.23 7.08
N SER A 200 -13.56 -2.99 7.56
CA SER A 200 -12.35 -2.50 8.20
C SER A 200 -11.30 -3.60 8.17
N LEU A 201 -10.03 -3.22 8.08
CA LEU A 201 -8.96 -4.20 7.94
C LEU A 201 -7.62 -3.73 8.49
N VAL A 202 -6.72 -4.69 8.69
CA VAL A 202 -5.30 -4.42 8.57
C VAL A 202 -4.69 -5.30 7.50
N GLY A 203 -3.58 -4.84 6.92
CA GLY A 203 -2.88 -5.60 5.89
C GLY A 203 -1.40 -5.76 6.16
N THR A 204 -0.81 -6.86 5.68
CA THR A 204 0.64 -7.10 5.80
C THR A 204 1.45 -6.29 4.79
N ASP A 205 1.00 -5.08 4.49
CA ASP A 205 1.58 -4.14 3.55
C ASP A 205 1.22 -2.70 3.96
N SER A 206 2.19 -1.78 3.92
CA SER A 206 2.02 -0.46 4.53
C SER A 206 0.95 0.42 3.87
N HIS A 207 0.53 0.13 2.64
CA HIS A 207 -0.37 1.01 1.85
C HIS A 207 -1.81 0.50 1.77
N THR A 208 -2.16 -0.40 2.70
CA THR A 208 -3.56 -0.82 2.94
C THR A 208 -4.47 0.40 3.15
N THR A 209 -3.92 1.50 3.67
CA THR A 209 -4.56 2.84 3.78
C THR A 209 -5.11 3.40 2.47
N MET A 210 -4.71 2.86 1.32
CA MET A 210 -5.36 3.16 0.03
C MET A 210 -6.88 2.90 0.05
N ILE A 211 -7.33 1.97 0.91
CA ILE A 211 -8.74 1.63 1.08
C ILE A 211 -9.51 2.65 1.93
N ASP A 212 -8.81 3.46 2.72
CA ASP A 212 -9.38 4.57 3.51
C ASP A 212 -10.03 5.62 2.59
N GLY A 213 -9.60 5.71 1.32
CA GLY A 213 -10.17 6.55 0.26
C GLY A 213 -11.58 6.15 -0.19
N LEU A 214 -12.05 4.96 0.19
CA LEU A 214 -13.41 4.43 0.00
C LEU A 214 -14.19 4.35 1.34
N GLY A 215 -13.70 5.03 2.39
CA GLY A 215 -14.33 5.05 3.72
C GLY A 215 -14.29 3.73 4.48
N VAL A 216 -13.40 2.82 4.09
CA VAL A 216 -13.11 1.56 4.77
C VAL A 216 -11.86 1.77 5.61
N LEU A 217 -11.98 1.78 6.94
CA LEU A 217 -10.82 2.08 7.80
C LEU A 217 -9.85 0.90 7.80
N GLY A 218 -8.61 1.10 7.31
CA GLY A 218 -7.61 0.06 7.44
C GLY A 218 -6.19 0.41 7.02
N TRP A 219 -5.22 -0.08 7.82
CA TRP A 219 -3.81 0.31 7.71
C TRP A 219 -2.86 -0.89 7.64
N GLY A 220 -1.58 -0.60 7.38
CA GLY A 220 -0.54 -1.62 7.31
C GLY A 220 0.05 -1.99 8.66
N VAL A 221 0.28 -3.29 8.86
CA VAL A 221 0.83 -3.89 10.09
C VAL A 221 1.92 -4.92 9.76
N GLY A 222 2.66 -5.37 10.77
CA GLY A 222 3.56 -6.51 10.67
C GLY A 222 2.84 -7.84 10.45
N GLY A 223 3.54 -8.84 9.91
CA GLY A 223 2.97 -10.19 9.71
C GLY A 223 2.41 -10.79 11.01
N ILE A 224 3.20 -10.74 12.08
CA ILE A 224 2.85 -11.25 13.41
C ILE A 224 1.59 -10.57 13.99
N GLU A 225 1.38 -9.28 13.71
CA GLU A 225 0.21 -8.52 14.15
C GLU A 225 -1.03 -8.96 13.35
N ALA A 226 -0.92 -9.08 12.03
CA ALA A 226 -1.98 -9.63 11.18
C ALA A 226 -2.31 -11.10 11.52
N GLU A 227 -1.32 -11.91 11.90
CA GLU A 227 -1.48 -13.29 12.39
C GLU A 227 -2.23 -13.34 13.72
N ALA A 228 -1.92 -12.44 14.65
CA ALA A 228 -2.64 -12.30 15.92
C ALA A 228 -4.11 -11.90 15.67
N VAL A 229 -4.35 -10.89 14.83
CA VAL A 229 -5.70 -10.47 14.41
C VAL A 229 -6.47 -11.61 13.75
N MET A 230 -5.84 -12.34 12.82
CA MET A 230 -6.44 -13.52 12.21
C MET A 230 -6.74 -14.61 13.25
N LEU A 231 -5.95 -14.77 14.32
CA LEU A 231 -6.26 -15.69 15.43
C LEU A 231 -7.30 -15.14 16.43
N GLY A 232 -7.83 -13.93 16.20
CA GLY A 232 -8.91 -13.31 16.95
C GLY A 232 -8.48 -12.32 18.05
N GLN A 233 -7.18 -12.07 18.20
CA GLN A 233 -6.63 -11.09 19.14
C GLN A 233 -6.94 -9.66 18.65
N PRO A 234 -7.46 -8.75 19.50
CA PRO A 234 -7.56 -7.34 19.15
C PRO A 234 -6.19 -6.71 18.94
N ILE A 235 -6.11 -5.73 18.04
CA ILE A 235 -5.00 -4.79 17.99
C ILE A 235 -5.06 -3.95 19.27
N SER A 236 -3.97 -3.88 20.02
CA SER A 236 -3.79 -2.85 21.04
C SER A 236 -3.19 -1.62 20.36
N MET A 237 -3.82 -0.47 20.54
CA MET A 237 -3.31 0.81 20.05
C MET A 237 -3.65 1.92 21.03
N VAL A 238 -2.76 2.90 21.19
CA VAL A 238 -3.13 4.16 21.81
C VAL A 238 -4.22 4.81 20.95
N LEU A 239 -5.30 5.26 21.58
CA LEU A 239 -6.41 5.94 20.91
C LEU A 239 -5.87 7.22 20.22
N PRO A 240 -5.94 7.33 18.88
CA PRO A 240 -5.15 8.31 18.16
C PRO A 240 -5.82 9.68 18.13
N GLU A 241 -4.99 10.72 18.18
CA GLU A 241 -5.39 12.06 17.70
C GLU A 241 -5.78 11.99 16.21
N VAL A 242 -6.74 12.82 15.79
CA VAL A 242 -7.26 12.88 14.42
C VAL A 242 -7.10 14.29 13.87
N ILE A 243 -6.31 14.41 12.82
CA ILE A 243 -5.98 15.66 12.16
C ILE A 243 -6.97 15.87 11.02
N GLY A 244 -7.85 16.87 11.15
CA GLY A 244 -8.80 17.22 10.12
C GLY A 244 -8.09 17.92 8.96
N TYR A 245 -8.10 17.34 7.76
CA TYR A 245 -7.50 17.95 6.57
C TYR A 245 -8.59 18.54 5.67
N ARG A 246 -8.79 19.86 5.78
CA ARG A 246 -9.85 20.59 5.06
C ARG A 246 -9.41 20.91 3.64
N LEU A 247 -10.06 20.29 2.66
CA LEU A 247 -9.87 20.60 1.24
C LEU A 247 -10.87 21.65 0.80
N GLN A 248 -10.39 22.69 0.11
CA GLN A 248 -11.21 23.76 -0.44
C GLN A 248 -10.71 24.21 -1.83
N GLY A 249 -11.47 25.08 -2.49
CA GLY A 249 -11.21 25.48 -3.88
C GLY A 249 -11.48 24.37 -4.89
N THR A 250 -10.94 24.54 -6.09
CA THR A 250 -11.05 23.62 -7.24
C THR A 250 -9.69 23.54 -7.92
N PRO A 251 -9.19 22.34 -8.27
CA PRO A 251 -7.90 22.21 -8.96
C PRO A 251 -7.98 22.78 -10.38
N ASN A 252 -6.88 23.37 -10.85
CA ASN A 252 -6.75 23.79 -12.26
C ASN A 252 -6.85 22.56 -13.20
N THR A 253 -7.39 22.73 -14.41
CA THR A 253 -7.67 21.62 -15.35
C THR A 253 -6.44 20.83 -15.83
N LEU A 254 -5.22 21.34 -15.59
CA LEU A 254 -3.96 20.64 -15.86
C LEU A 254 -3.39 19.87 -14.64
N ILE A 255 -4.10 19.89 -13.50
CA ILE A 255 -3.68 19.25 -12.25
C ILE A 255 -4.21 17.82 -12.17
N THR A 256 -3.37 16.92 -11.69
CA THR A 256 -3.72 15.51 -11.50
C THR A 256 -3.93 15.16 -10.02
N SER A 257 -4.60 14.03 -9.76
CA SER A 257 -4.69 13.43 -8.41
C SER A 257 -3.31 13.14 -7.81
N THR A 258 -2.36 12.76 -8.66
CA THR A 258 -0.92 12.78 -8.39
C THR A 258 -0.50 14.13 -7.78
N ASP A 259 -0.61 15.25 -8.50
CA ASP A 259 -0.14 16.58 -8.03
C ASP A 259 -0.71 17.00 -6.68
N ILE A 260 -1.98 16.64 -6.44
CA ILE A 260 -2.66 16.82 -5.15
C ILE A 260 -1.97 16.00 -4.06
N VAL A 261 -1.75 14.69 -4.23
CA VAL A 261 -1.15 13.85 -3.18
C VAL A 261 0.31 14.21 -2.86
N LEU A 262 1.14 14.64 -3.81
CA LEU A 262 2.50 15.09 -3.46
C LEU A 262 2.51 16.43 -2.72
N THR A 263 1.54 17.30 -3.01
CA THR A 263 1.35 18.54 -2.24
C THR A 263 0.96 18.21 -0.80
N ILE A 264 -0.03 17.33 -0.61
CA ILE A 264 -0.46 16.82 0.71
C ILE A 264 0.70 16.10 1.43
N THR A 265 1.47 15.25 0.75
CA THR A 265 2.58 14.48 1.33
C THR A 265 3.69 15.37 1.87
N LYS A 266 4.05 16.44 1.13
CA LYS A 266 4.99 17.45 1.62
C LYS A 266 4.40 18.18 2.84
N HIS A 267 3.15 18.62 2.75
CA HIS A 267 2.51 19.41 3.81
C HIS A 267 2.36 18.61 5.12
N LEU A 268 1.80 17.41 5.07
CA LEU A 268 1.60 16.56 6.26
C LEU A 268 2.93 16.08 6.89
N ARG A 269 4.03 16.00 6.12
CA ARG A 269 5.37 15.82 6.71
C ARG A 269 5.90 17.04 7.46
N GLN A 270 5.47 18.25 7.08
CA GLN A 270 5.80 19.48 7.82
C GLN A 270 4.91 19.63 9.07
N VAL A 271 3.66 19.16 9.03
CA VAL A 271 2.73 19.11 10.18
C VAL A 271 3.15 18.08 11.23
N GLY A 272 3.70 16.94 10.83
CA GLY A 272 4.21 15.92 11.77
C GLY A 272 3.13 14.97 12.31
N VAL A 273 2.40 14.30 11.42
CA VAL A 273 1.24 13.44 11.77
C VAL A 273 1.58 12.01 12.20
N VAL A 274 2.78 11.76 12.75
CA VAL A 274 3.23 10.39 13.09
C VAL A 274 2.44 9.81 14.26
N GLY A 275 1.90 8.61 14.08
CA GLY A 275 1.06 7.91 15.07
C GLY A 275 -0.38 8.43 15.16
N LYS A 276 -0.75 9.41 14.34
CA LYS A 276 -2.08 10.04 14.31
C LYS A 276 -2.91 9.50 13.15
N PHE A 277 -4.22 9.69 13.19
CA PHE A 277 -5.06 9.60 12.00
C PHE A 277 -5.12 10.96 11.29
N VAL A 278 -5.32 10.95 9.98
CA VAL A 278 -5.74 12.11 9.19
C VAL A 278 -7.13 11.80 8.65
N GLU A 279 -8.07 12.73 8.74
CA GLU A 279 -9.43 12.57 8.21
C GLU A 279 -9.76 13.78 7.33
N PHE A 280 -10.14 13.52 6.07
CA PHE A 280 -10.32 14.55 5.05
C PHE A 280 -11.76 15.05 5.03
N PHE A 281 -11.94 16.37 4.96
CA PHE A 281 -13.25 17.02 4.97
C PHE A 281 -13.28 18.33 4.17
N GLY A 282 -14.43 19.01 4.13
CA GLY A 282 -14.62 20.26 3.41
C GLY A 282 -15.03 20.12 1.93
N PRO A 283 -15.43 21.23 1.28
CA PRO A 283 -16.09 21.22 -0.03
C PRO A 283 -15.20 20.75 -1.20
N GLY A 284 -13.89 20.73 -1.02
CA GLY A 284 -12.95 20.15 -1.99
C GLY A 284 -13.09 18.64 -2.14
N VAL A 285 -13.51 17.91 -1.09
CA VAL A 285 -13.57 16.44 -1.12
C VAL A 285 -14.67 15.91 -2.04
N ALA A 286 -15.79 16.63 -2.15
CA ALA A 286 -16.91 16.26 -3.04
C ALA A 286 -16.52 16.30 -4.54
N GLN A 287 -15.47 17.04 -4.91
CA GLN A 287 -14.95 17.12 -6.28
C GLN A 287 -13.97 15.98 -6.61
N LEU A 288 -13.48 15.24 -5.60
CA LEU A 288 -12.51 14.15 -5.78
C LEU A 288 -13.24 12.81 -5.94
N SER A 289 -12.92 12.08 -7.01
CA SER A 289 -13.40 10.71 -7.20
C SER A 289 -12.76 9.76 -6.17
N ILE A 290 -13.35 8.58 -5.96
CA ILE A 290 -12.75 7.55 -5.09
C ILE A 290 -11.35 7.16 -5.53
N ALA A 291 -11.06 7.20 -6.84
CA ALA A 291 -9.71 6.97 -7.32
C ALA A 291 -8.72 8.06 -6.85
N ASP A 292 -9.13 9.33 -6.83
CA ASP A 292 -8.29 10.44 -6.37
C ASP A 292 -8.10 10.42 -4.85
N ARG A 293 -9.17 10.12 -4.10
CA ARG A 293 -9.13 9.89 -2.65
C ARG A 293 -8.22 8.72 -2.29
N ALA A 294 -8.32 7.61 -3.03
CA ALA A 294 -7.43 6.46 -2.89
C ALA A 294 -5.97 6.79 -3.23
N THR A 295 -5.71 7.59 -4.28
CA THR A 295 -4.37 8.12 -4.58
C THR A 295 -3.79 8.90 -3.38
N ILE A 296 -4.60 9.72 -2.71
CA ILE A 296 -4.20 10.49 -1.51
C ILE A 296 -3.97 9.59 -0.28
N ALA A 297 -4.92 8.69 0.00
CA ALA A 297 -4.92 7.85 1.18
C ALA A 297 -3.85 6.74 1.13
N ASN A 298 -3.51 6.28 -0.08
CA ASN A 298 -2.43 5.33 -0.29
C ASN A 298 -1.09 5.83 0.28
N MET A 299 -0.77 7.11 0.10
CA MET A 299 0.51 7.70 0.53
C MET A 299 0.57 8.01 2.03
N CYS A 300 -0.39 7.53 2.84
CA CYS A 300 -0.44 7.72 4.29
C CYS A 300 0.90 7.48 5.01
N PRO A 301 1.64 6.37 4.76
CA PRO A 301 2.93 6.17 5.42
C PRO A 301 4.05 7.12 4.94
N GLU A 302 3.88 7.76 3.77
CA GLU A 302 4.85 8.72 3.24
C GLU A 302 4.76 10.05 3.97
N TYR A 303 3.58 10.42 4.50
CA TYR A 303 3.44 11.49 5.50
C TYR A 303 3.48 11.01 6.96
N GLY A 304 3.28 9.71 7.19
CA GLY A 304 3.58 9.01 8.44
C GLY A 304 2.40 8.82 9.39
N ALA A 305 1.19 9.19 8.97
CA ALA A 305 -0.02 8.86 9.70
C ALA A 305 -0.29 7.34 9.70
N THR A 306 -1.16 6.89 10.60
CA THR A 306 -1.60 5.49 10.65
C THR A 306 -2.73 5.22 9.64
N ALA A 307 -3.67 6.16 9.48
CA ALA A 307 -4.79 6.09 8.53
C ALA A 307 -5.07 7.47 7.91
N ALA A 308 -5.68 7.48 6.71
CA ALA A 308 -5.91 8.67 5.89
C ALA A 308 -7.35 8.69 5.34
N PHE A 309 -8.30 8.94 6.24
CA PHE A 309 -9.70 8.57 6.10
C PHE A 309 -10.55 9.54 5.26
N PHE A 310 -11.29 8.98 4.30
CA PHE A 310 -12.33 9.66 3.54
C PHE A 310 -13.69 8.99 3.80
N PRO A 311 -14.49 9.46 4.77
CA PRO A 311 -15.80 8.90 5.11
C PRO A 311 -16.73 8.63 3.92
N VAL A 312 -17.48 7.53 3.97
CA VAL A 312 -18.35 7.06 2.87
C VAL A 312 -19.44 8.09 2.56
N ASP A 313 -19.54 8.48 1.29
CA ASP A 313 -20.45 9.50 0.77
C ASP A 313 -21.18 9.03 -0.52
N HIS A 314 -21.85 9.95 -1.21
CA HIS A 314 -22.53 9.66 -2.48
C HIS A 314 -21.56 9.27 -3.61
N VAL A 315 -20.37 9.87 -3.69
CA VAL A 315 -19.33 9.50 -4.69
C VAL A 315 -18.81 8.07 -4.42
N SER A 316 -18.74 7.69 -3.14
CA SER A 316 -18.41 6.32 -2.73
C SER A 316 -19.43 5.31 -3.25
N MET A 317 -20.72 5.63 -3.16
CA MET A 317 -21.78 4.76 -3.70
C MET A 317 -21.73 4.67 -5.23
N GLN A 318 -21.48 5.77 -5.93
CA GLN A 318 -21.31 5.79 -7.39
C GLN A 318 -20.13 4.92 -7.84
N TYR A 319 -19.02 4.92 -7.10
CA TYR A 319 -17.89 4.03 -7.40
C TYR A 319 -18.22 2.54 -7.20
N LEU A 320 -19.01 2.20 -6.17
CA LEU A 320 -19.46 0.82 -5.96
C LEU A 320 -20.41 0.35 -7.10
N GLU A 321 -21.27 1.22 -7.59
CA GLU A 321 -22.12 0.97 -8.77
C GLU A 321 -21.26 0.79 -10.04
N GLN A 322 -20.32 1.71 -10.30
CA GLN A 322 -19.38 1.64 -11.44
C GLN A 322 -18.48 0.40 -11.40
N THR A 323 -18.13 -0.11 -10.22
CA THR A 323 -17.37 -1.37 -10.02
C THR A 323 -18.28 -2.60 -9.92
N GLY A 324 -19.53 -2.51 -10.37
CA GLY A 324 -20.42 -3.65 -10.56
C GLY A 324 -20.84 -4.36 -9.27
N ARG A 325 -20.93 -3.64 -8.15
CA ARG A 325 -21.50 -4.21 -6.90
C ARG A 325 -23.01 -4.40 -7.05
N ASP A 326 -23.51 -5.52 -6.52
CA ASP A 326 -24.92 -5.90 -6.62
C ASP A 326 -25.85 -4.83 -6.01
N ALA A 327 -26.95 -4.51 -6.68
CA ALA A 327 -27.85 -3.42 -6.28
C ALA A 327 -28.38 -3.58 -4.84
N GLU A 328 -28.71 -4.80 -4.42
CA GLU A 328 -29.11 -5.13 -3.04
C GLU A 328 -28.06 -4.68 -2.00
N LYS A 329 -26.77 -4.82 -2.33
CA LYS A 329 -25.66 -4.37 -1.47
C LYS A 329 -25.59 -2.85 -1.41
N LEU A 330 -25.74 -2.17 -2.56
CA LEU A 330 -25.80 -0.71 -2.60
C LEU A 330 -26.94 -0.17 -1.71
N THR A 331 -28.09 -0.84 -1.72
CA THR A 331 -29.24 -0.54 -0.85
C THR A 331 -28.89 -0.71 0.63
N TYR A 332 -28.43 -1.89 1.07
CA TYR A 332 -28.16 -2.08 2.50
C TYR A 332 -26.96 -1.27 3.00
N ILE A 333 -25.91 -1.07 2.18
CA ILE A 333 -24.76 -0.21 2.51
C ILE A 333 -25.24 1.21 2.82
N THR A 334 -26.02 1.80 1.91
CA THR A 334 -26.56 3.15 2.07
C THR A 334 -27.47 3.26 3.28
N ARG A 335 -28.33 2.27 3.51
CA ARG A 335 -29.30 2.25 4.61
C ARG A 335 -28.60 2.10 5.97
N TYR A 336 -27.64 1.18 6.08
CA TYR A 336 -26.85 0.96 7.30
C TYR A 336 -26.07 2.22 7.67
N LEU A 337 -25.27 2.77 6.74
CA LEU A 337 -24.41 3.91 7.02
C LEU A 337 -25.21 5.16 7.40
N LYS A 338 -26.41 5.35 6.83
CA LYS A 338 -27.32 6.43 7.25
C LYS A 338 -27.92 6.16 8.63
N ALA A 339 -28.42 4.95 8.89
CA ALA A 339 -29.07 4.59 10.16
C ALA A 339 -28.12 4.62 11.37
N VAL A 340 -26.84 4.26 11.17
CA VAL A 340 -25.81 4.29 12.23
C VAL A 340 -25.09 5.65 12.34
N GLY A 341 -25.28 6.57 11.39
CA GLY A 341 -24.64 7.89 11.40
C GLY A 341 -23.17 7.92 10.92
N MET A 342 -22.83 7.08 9.92
CA MET A 342 -21.52 7.01 9.26
C MET A 342 -21.53 7.38 7.77
N PHE A 343 -22.67 7.77 7.21
CA PHE A 343 -22.77 8.32 5.84
C PHE A 343 -22.53 9.84 5.85
N ARG A 344 -21.50 10.31 5.13
CA ARG A 344 -21.02 11.71 5.16
C ARG A 344 -21.58 12.51 3.98
N ASP A 345 -22.01 13.75 4.26
CA ASP A 345 -22.26 14.79 3.25
C ASP A 345 -21.23 15.92 3.35
N TYR A 346 -20.17 15.86 2.54
CA TYR A 346 -19.07 16.83 2.55
C TYR A 346 -19.46 18.28 2.20
N SER A 347 -20.69 18.52 1.70
CA SER A 347 -21.22 19.89 1.52
C SER A 347 -21.82 20.47 2.79
N ASN A 348 -22.08 19.63 3.81
CA ASN A 348 -22.71 20.00 5.05
C ASN A 348 -21.68 20.12 6.19
N GLU A 349 -21.30 21.36 6.51
CA GLU A 349 -20.36 21.68 7.60
C GLU A 349 -20.94 21.39 9.00
N SER A 350 -22.28 21.30 9.17
CA SER A 350 -22.88 20.92 10.47
C SER A 350 -22.61 19.46 10.87
N GLN A 351 -22.21 18.63 9.90
CA GLN A 351 -21.74 17.26 10.12
C GLN A 351 -20.21 17.16 10.33
N ASP A 352 -19.46 18.26 10.27
CA ASP A 352 -18.01 18.19 10.48
C ASP A 352 -17.66 17.84 11.93
N PRO A 353 -16.79 16.82 12.15
CA PRO A 353 -16.30 16.43 13.47
C PRO A 353 -15.52 17.50 14.22
N ASP A 354 -15.44 17.34 15.54
CA ASP A 354 -14.44 18.05 16.35
C ASP A 354 -13.09 17.33 16.22
N PHE A 355 -12.23 17.78 15.30
CA PHE A 355 -10.88 17.24 15.13
C PHE A 355 -9.89 17.76 16.20
N THR A 356 -8.78 17.06 16.42
CA THR A 356 -7.73 17.49 17.37
C THR A 356 -7.10 18.83 16.96
N GLN A 357 -6.88 18.99 15.66
CA GLN A 357 -6.53 20.24 15.00
C GLN A 357 -7.00 20.16 13.54
N VAL A 358 -7.20 21.32 12.91
CA VAL A 358 -7.50 21.42 11.47
C VAL A 358 -6.27 21.95 10.71
N VAL A 359 -6.02 21.38 9.54
CA VAL A 359 -5.02 21.81 8.56
C VAL A 359 -5.74 22.00 7.23
N GLU A 360 -5.53 23.13 6.56
CA GLU A 360 -6.21 23.44 5.29
C GLU A 360 -5.33 23.25 4.06
N MET A 361 -5.95 23.00 2.90
CA MET A 361 -5.30 23.12 1.59
C MET A 361 -6.28 23.59 0.52
N ASP A 362 -5.92 24.66 -0.17
CA ASP A 362 -6.61 25.11 -1.39
C ASP A 362 -6.09 24.32 -2.60
N LEU A 363 -7.01 23.64 -3.30
CA LEU A 363 -6.73 22.85 -4.50
C LEU A 363 -6.30 23.71 -5.69
N SER A 364 -6.69 24.99 -5.73
CA SER A 364 -6.31 25.93 -6.80
C SER A 364 -4.83 26.34 -6.74
N ALA A 365 -4.20 26.23 -5.56
CA ALA A 365 -2.77 26.48 -5.35
C ALA A 365 -1.87 25.27 -5.69
N VAL A 366 -2.46 24.15 -6.09
CA VAL A 366 -1.70 22.99 -6.59
C VAL A 366 -1.17 23.32 -7.99
N VAL A 367 0.11 23.00 -8.24
CA VAL A 367 0.78 23.14 -9.54
C VAL A 367 1.42 21.82 -9.95
N PRO A 368 1.53 21.51 -11.26
CA PRO A 368 2.11 20.27 -11.74
C PRO A 368 3.51 20.04 -11.16
N CYS A 369 3.78 18.84 -10.66
CA CYS A 369 4.98 18.56 -9.87
C CYS A 369 5.51 17.12 -10.05
N CYS A 370 6.64 16.86 -9.43
CA CYS A 370 7.25 15.55 -9.22
C CYS A 370 7.88 15.54 -7.81
N SER A 371 8.34 14.40 -7.32
CA SER A 371 9.21 14.35 -6.13
C SER A 371 10.55 13.71 -6.43
N GLY A 372 11.62 14.28 -5.85
CA GLY A 372 12.95 13.75 -6.02
C GLY A 372 14.10 14.71 -5.66
N PRO A 373 15.34 14.24 -5.85
CA PRO A 373 15.69 12.97 -6.47
C PRO A 373 15.71 11.77 -5.52
N LYS A 374 15.45 11.93 -4.20
CA LYS A 374 15.63 10.82 -3.21
C LYS A 374 14.56 10.62 -2.11
N ARG A 375 13.69 11.59 -1.74
CA ARG A 375 12.62 11.41 -0.70
C ARG A 375 11.20 11.78 -1.18
N PRO A 376 10.12 11.34 -0.50
CA PRO A 376 8.74 11.58 -0.99
C PRO A 376 8.29 13.02 -0.83
N GLN A 377 8.65 13.66 0.28
CA GLN A 377 8.37 15.07 0.56
C GLN A 377 9.25 16.05 -0.24
N ASP A 378 10.21 15.58 -1.04
CA ASP A 378 11.06 16.43 -1.89
C ASP A 378 10.32 16.90 -3.16
N ARG A 379 9.13 17.50 -3.01
CA ARG A 379 8.29 18.00 -4.11
C ARG A 379 8.99 19.14 -4.84
N VAL A 380 9.07 19.03 -6.17
CA VAL A 380 9.61 20.00 -7.12
C VAL A 380 8.53 20.28 -8.16
N ALA A 381 8.27 21.54 -8.53
CA ALA A 381 7.32 21.84 -9.61
C ALA A 381 7.89 21.41 -10.98
N VAL A 382 7.03 21.09 -11.95
CA VAL A 382 7.47 20.68 -13.30
C VAL A 382 8.25 21.80 -14.01
N SER A 383 7.91 23.06 -13.73
CA SER A 383 8.69 24.25 -14.14
C SER A 383 10.14 24.23 -13.64
N ASP A 384 10.34 23.70 -12.44
CA ASP A 384 11.59 23.83 -11.68
C ASP A 384 12.47 22.58 -11.79
N MET A 385 11.95 21.48 -12.35
CA MET A 385 12.64 20.17 -12.43
C MET A 385 13.98 20.20 -13.16
N LYS A 386 14.23 21.21 -14.00
CA LYS A 386 15.54 21.43 -14.63
C LYS A 386 16.51 22.09 -13.65
N SER A 387 16.18 23.28 -13.16
CA SER A 387 17.05 24.07 -12.27
C SER A 387 17.30 23.39 -10.92
N ASP A 388 16.29 22.72 -10.35
CA ASP A 388 16.45 21.88 -9.15
C ASP A 388 17.44 20.73 -9.37
N PHE A 389 17.39 20.09 -10.56
CA PHE A 389 18.30 19.00 -10.88
C PHE A 389 19.73 19.49 -11.13
N GLU A 390 19.90 20.60 -11.85
CA GLU A 390 21.20 21.23 -12.10
C GLU A 390 21.84 21.66 -10.77
N ALA A 391 21.07 22.25 -9.84
CA ALA A 391 21.52 22.52 -8.48
C ALA A 391 21.88 21.23 -7.70
N CYS A 392 21.11 20.15 -7.85
CA CYS A 392 21.41 18.86 -7.23
C CYS A 392 22.71 18.22 -7.76
N LEU A 393 23.20 18.54 -8.97
CA LEU A 393 24.45 17.97 -9.48
C LEU A 393 25.66 18.41 -8.64
N GLY A 394 25.83 19.72 -8.44
CA GLY A 394 26.94 20.29 -7.67
C GLY A 394 26.81 20.17 -6.15
N ALA A 395 25.58 20.07 -5.63
CA ALA A 395 25.35 20.01 -4.19
C ALA A 395 25.97 18.77 -3.51
N LYS A 396 26.50 18.97 -2.30
CA LYS A 396 27.11 17.93 -1.44
C LYS A 396 26.24 16.69 -1.33
N GLN A 397 26.85 15.51 -1.32
CA GLN A 397 26.15 14.22 -1.34
C GLN A 397 25.11 14.14 -0.22
N GLY A 398 23.85 13.91 -0.61
CA GLY A 398 22.70 13.89 0.29
C GLY A 398 21.40 13.68 -0.48
N PHE A 399 20.26 14.07 0.10
CA PHE A 399 18.94 13.90 -0.53
C PHE A 399 18.73 14.78 -1.77
N LYS A 400 19.29 16.00 -1.76
CA LYS A 400 19.25 17.00 -2.84
C LYS A 400 20.66 17.29 -3.39
N GLY A 401 21.52 16.27 -3.47
CA GLY A 401 22.91 16.45 -3.89
C GLY A 401 23.60 15.17 -4.36
N PHE A 402 24.29 15.26 -5.49
CA PHE A 402 25.03 14.17 -6.15
C PHE A 402 26.55 14.32 -6.06
N GLN A 403 27.06 15.52 -5.74
CA GLN A 403 28.48 15.84 -5.60
C GLN A 403 29.31 15.59 -6.87
N ILE A 404 28.75 15.94 -8.04
CA ILE A 404 29.46 15.97 -9.32
C ILE A 404 30.16 17.34 -9.45
N SER A 405 31.43 17.37 -9.86
CA SER A 405 32.17 18.63 -10.05
C SER A 405 31.62 19.43 -11.24
N ALA A 406 31.74 20.77 -11.19
CA ALA A 406 31.03 21.67 -12.10
C ALA A 406 31.43 21.47 -13.58
N GLU A 407 32.69 21.10 -13.82
CA GLU A 407 33.26 20.82 -15.14
C GLU A 407 32.56 19.62 -15.81
N ARG A 408 32.08 18.68 -14.98
CA ARG A 408 31.44 17.43 -15.39
C ARG A 408 29.92 17.51 -15.52
N HIS A 409 29.29 18.65 -15.20
CA HIS A 409 27.82 18.79 -15.32
C HIS A 409 27.34 18.67 -16.77
N VAL A 410 28.23 18.91 -17.73
CA VAL A 410 28.00 18.78 -19.17
C VAL A 410 28.44 17.43 -19.75
N ASP A 411 28.89 16.48 -18.92
CA ASP A 411 29.36 15.16 -19.38
C ASP A 411 28.28 14.44 -20.22
N SER A 412 28.71 13.92 -21.36
CA SER A 412 27.87 13.22 -22.32
C SER A 412 28.65 12.06 -22.94
N VAL A 413 28.10 10.85 -22.89
CA VAL A 413 28.77 9.61 -23.33
C VAL A 413 28.02 9.01 -24.52
N PRO A 414 28.68 8.88 -25.69
CA PRO A 414 28.09 8.21 -26.85
C PRO A 414 28.03 6.69 -26.63
N PHE A 415 27.00 6.06 -27.15
CA PHE A 415 26.81 4.60 -27.12
C PHE A 415 25.94 4.14 -28.29
N GLN A 416 26.14 2.90 -28.74
CA GLN A 416 25.34 2.32 -29.80
C GLN A 416 24.22 1.43 -29.23
N PHE A 417 23.02 1.53 -29.81
CA PHE A 417 21.90 0.64 -29.49
C PHE A 417 21.14 0.26 -30.77
N ASN A 418 21.00 -1.05 -31.02
CA ASN A 418 20.42 -1.61 -32.24
C ASN A 418 21.03 -1.05 -33.54
N GLY A 419 22.35 -0.80 -33.56
CA GLY A 419 23.06 -0.26 -34.73
C GLY A 419 22.85 1.24 -34.98
N VAL A 420 22.21 1.96 -34.05
CA VAL A 420 22.05 3.42 -34.09
C VAL A 420 22.81 4.05 -32.93
N ASP A 421 23.56 5.11 -33.22
CA ASP A 421 24.33 5.83 -32.22
C ASP A 421 23.46 6.85 -31.46
N TYR A 422 23.64 6.88 -30.15
CA TYR A 422 22.97 7.77 -29.22
C TYR A 422 23.99 8.38 -28.24
N SER A 423 23.55 9.34 -27.43
CA SER A 423 24.30 9.79 -26.25
C SER A 423 23.41 9.81 -25.01
N LEU A 424 24.02 9.54 -23.86
CA LEU A 424 23.48 9.85 -22.53
C LEU A 424 24.21 11.05 -21.95
N SER A 425 23.56 11.76 -21.05
CA SER A 425 24.13 12.84 -20.23
C SER A 425 23.49 12.85 -18.84
N HIS A 426 24.00 13.67 -17.93
CA HIS A 426 23.37 13.89 -16.63
C HIS A 426 21.88 14.23 -16.76
N GLY A 427 21.02 13.48 -16.07
CA GLY A 427 19.56 13.64 -16.10
C GLY A 427 18.84 12.91 -17.23
N SER A 428 19.55 12.22 -18.14
CA SER A 428 18.95 11.42 -19.20
C SER A 428 18.06 10.30 -18.64
N VAL A 429 16.83 10.22 -19.15
CA VAL A 429 15.83 9.21 -18.73
C VAL A 429 16.15 7.86 -19.35
N VAL A 430 16.32 6.85 -18.50
CA VAL A 430 16.60 5.46 -18.92
C VAL A 430 15.52 4.47 -18.45
N ILE A 431 14.70 4.84 -17.46
CA ILE A 431 13.49 4.11 -17.05
C ILE A 431 12.31 5.10 -17.05
N ALA A 432 11.19 4.68 -17.65
CA ALA A 432 9.93 5.43 -17.69
C ALA A 432 8.73 4.48 -17.51
N ALA A 433 8.31 4.21 -16.27
CA ALA A 433 7.32 3.16 -15.99
C ALA A 433 5.97 3.69 -15.47
N ILE A 434 4.88 3.39 -16.18
CA ILE A 434 3.53 3.52 -15.63
C ILE A 434 3.26 2.26 -14.80
N THR A 435 3.17 2.40 -13.48
CA THR A 435 3.23 1.32 -12.48
C THR A 435 2.58 1.76 -11.18
N SER A 436 2.32 0.78 -10.29
CA SER A 436 1.73 0.95 -8.95
C SER A 436 0.24 1.27 -8.90
N CYS A 437 -0.40 0.62 -7.92
CA CYS A 437 -1.79 0.84 -7.55
C CYS A 437 -2.17 2.32 -7.37
N THR A 438 -1.29 3.19 -6.84
CA THR A 438 -1.55 4.63 -6.58
C THR A 438 -2.28 5.34 -7.70
N ASN A 439 -1.89 5.02 -8.94
CA ASN A 439 -2.30 5.71 -10.15
C ASN A 439 -2.86 4.75 -11.20
N THR A 440 -2.50 3.46 -11.19
CA THR A 440 -3.15 2.50 -12.09
C THR A 440 -4.61 2.21 -11.68
N SER A 441 -5.01 2.49 -10.44
CA SER A 441 -6.42 2.47 -10.02
C SER A 441 -7.20 3.73 -10.41
N ASN A 442 -6.58 4.67 -11.12
CA ASN A 442 -7.13 5.98 -11.39
C ASN A 442 -7.30 6.20 -12.91
N PRO A 443 -8.52 5.98 -13.46
CA PRO A 443 -8.79 6.15 -14.87
C PRO A 443 -8.46 7.55 -15.40
N SER A 444 -8.56 8.60 -14.58
CA SER A 444 -8.29 9.99 -14.99
C SER A 444 -6.84 10.16 -15.47
N VAL A 445 -5.86 9.66 -14.70
CA VAL A 445 -4.44 9.76 -15.09
C VAL A 445 -4.04 8.70 -16.12
N MET A 446 -4.68 7.52 -16.11
CA MET A 446 -4.40 6.45 -17.07
C MET A 446 -4.93 6.76 -18.48
N LEU A 447 -6.18 7.22 -18.59
CA LEU A 447 -6.74 7.75 -19.84
C LEU A 447 -6.03 9.06 -20.25
N GLY A 448 -5.67 9.92 -19.28
CA GLY A 448 -4.84 11.09 -19.53
C GLY A 448 -3.51 10.76 -20.20
N ALA A 449 -2.80 9.74 -19.70
CA ALA A 449 -1.57 9.23 -20.32
C ALA A 449 -1.81 8.65 -21.73
N GLY A 450 -2.90 7.90 -21.93
CA GLY A 450 -3.28 7.38 -23.25
C GLY A 450 -3.63 8.46 -24.27
N LEU A 451 -4.39 9.48 -23.86
CA LEU A 451 -4.76 10.63 -24.70
C LEU A 451 -3.54 11.52 -25.02
N LEU A 452 -2.60 11.65 -24.08
CA LEU A 452 -1.30 12.30 -24.33
C LEU A 452 -0.44 11.48 -25.29
N ALA A 453 -0.39 10.16 -25.15
CA ALA A 453 0.32 9.28 -26.07
C ALA A 453 -0.25 9.37 -27.50
N LYS A 454 -1.58 9.39 -27.64
CA LYS A 454 -2.27 9.61 -28.91
C LYS A 454 -1.85 10.93 -29.56
N LYS A 455 -2.00 12.06 -28.84
CA LYS A 455 -1.60 13.38 -29.35
C LYS A 455 -0.10 13.47 -29.68
N ALA A 456 0.76 12.80 -28.92
CA ALA A 456 2.19 12.77 -29.20
C ALA A 456 2.51 12.07 -30.53
N ILE A 457 1.90 10.91 -30.79
CA ILE A 457 2.03 10.17 -32.07
C ILE A 457 1.42 10.97 -33.23
N GLU A 458 0.25 11.59 -33.05
CA GLU A 458 -0.40 12.45 -34.05
C GLU A 458 0.44 13.68 -34.42
N LEU A 459 1.34 14.12 -33.53
CA LEU A 459 2.33 15.18 -33.73
C LEU A 459 3.72 14.66 -34.14
N GLY A 460 3.87 13.36 -34.46
CA GLY A 460 5.11 12.75 -34.92
C GLY A 460 6.20 12.54 -33.85
N LEU A 461 5.86 12.65 -32.56
CA LEU A 461 6.79 12.43 -31.45
C LEU A 461 6.98 10.93 -31.17
N SER A 462 8.16 10.55 -30.66
CA SER A 462 8.49 9.16 -30.33
C SER A 462 9.42 9.03 -29.11
N VAL A 463 9.44 7.85 -28.49
CA VAL A 463 10.34 7.54 -27.36
C VAL A 463 11.54 6.74 -27.84
N LYS A 464 12.76 7.30 -27.65
CA LYS A 464 14.05 6.68 -28.05
C LYS A 464 14.11 5.20 -27.64
N PRO A 465 14.57 4.29 -28.52
CA PRO A 465 14.35 2.85 -28.36
C PRO A 465 15.12 2.21 -27.20
N TYR A 466 16.20 2.84 -26.72
CA TYR A 466 16.97 2.37 -25.56
C TYR A 466 16.28 2.63 -24.21
N ILE A 467 15.30 3.52 -24.15
CA ILE A 467 14.61 3.87 -22.89
C ILE A 467 13.73 2.70 -22.48
N LYS A 468 13.87 2.24 -21.24
CA LYS A 468 13.05 1.19 -20.66
C LYS A 468 11.69 1.76 -20.23
N THR A 469 10.82 1.96 -21.21
CA THR A 469 9.38 2.18 -20.98
C THR A 469 8.70 0.89 -20.53
N SER A 470 7.59 0.99 -19.79
CA SER A 470 6.76 -0.17 -19.38
C SER A 470 5.40 0.28 -18.82
N LEU A 471 4.34 -0.50 -19.05
CA LEU A 471 3.05 -0.37 -18.39
C LEU A 471 2.76 -1.60 -17.51
N SER A 472 2.55 -1.38 -16.21
CA SER A 472 2.37 -2.41 -15.18
C SER A 472 1.08 -2.17 -14.39
N PRO A 473 -0.11 -2.52 -14.92
CA PRO A 473 -1.38 -2.16 -14.31
C PRO A 473 -1.70 -2.97 -13.05
N GLY A 474 -2.37 -2.34 -12.08
CA GLY A 474 -2.86 -3.02 -10.88
C GLY A 474 -4.15 -3.82 -11.05
N SER A 475 -4.77 -3.85 -12.23
CA SER A 475 -5.79 -4.84 -12.62
C SER A 475 -5.96 -4.94 -14.14
N GLY A 476 -6.67 -5.97 -14.60
CA GLY A 476 -7.04 -6.13 -16.00
C GLY A 476 -8.00 -5.04 -16.53
N VAL A 477 -8.77 -4.39 -15.65
CA VAL A 477 -9.75 -3.34 -16.01
C VAL A 477 -9.07 -2.16 -16.70
N VAL A 478 -7.85 -1.84 -16.28
CA VAL A 478 -6.99 -0.80 -16.89
C VAL A 478 -6.71 -1.09 -18.36
N THR A 479 -6.29 -2.33 -18.66
CA THR A 479 -5.99 -2.72 -20.05
C THR A 479 -7.25 -2.82 -20.89
N TYR A 480 -8.40 -3.13 -20.26
CA TYR A 480 -9.70 -3.10 -20.93
C TYR A 480 -10.06 -1.67 -21.37
N TYR A 481 -10.20 -0.70 -20.46
CA TYR A 481 -10.63 0.65 -20.87
C TYR A 481 -9.61 1.38 -21.76
N LEU A 482 -8.30 1.10 -21.65
CA LEU A 482 -7.30 1.66 -22.57
C LEU A 482 -7.46 1.11 -24.00
N LYS A 483 -7.95 -0.11 -24.17
CA LYS A 483 -8.27 -0.70 -25.49
C LYS A 483 -9.60 -0.17 -26.02
N GLU A 484 -10.67 -0.21 -25.23
CA GLU A 484 -12.01 0.23 -25.67
C GLU A 484 -12.05 1.74 -26.01
N SER A 485 -11.24 2.57 -25.36
CA SER A 485 -11.07 3.99 -25.73
C SER A 485 -10.09 4.24 -26.89
N GLY A 486 -9.50 3.19 -27.46
CA GLY A 486 -8.58 3.27 -28.60
C GLY A 486 -7.22 3.93 -28.32
N VAL A 487 -6.80 4.04 -27.05
CA VAL A 487 -5.53 4.70 -26.68
C VAL A 487 -4.36 3.74 -26.46
N MET A 488 -4.64 2.45 -26.23
CA MET A 488 -3.61 1.43 -25.96
C MET A 488 -2.57 1.32 -27.09
N ASP A 489 -2.98 1.38 -28.35
CA ASP A 489 -2.07 1.25 -29.49
C ASP A 489 -1.08 2.41 -29.60
N TYR A 490 -1.46 3.61 -29.13
CA TYR A 490 -0.58 4.77 -29.07
C TYR A 490 0.39 4.69 -27.89
N LEU A 491 -0.04 4.15 -26.74
CA LEU A 491 0.85 3.79 -25.63
C LEU A 491 1.89 2.76 -26.07
N THR A 492 1.46 1.70 -26.78
CA THR A 492 2.32 0.66 -27.37
C THR A 492 3.35 1.23 -28.34
N GLN A 493 2.98 2.17 -29.22
CA GLN A 493 3.93 2.84 -30.12
C GLN A 493 5.02 3.64 -29.39
N LEU A 494 4.69 4.24 -28.24
CA LEU A 494 5.67 4.88 -27.35
C LEU A 494 6.41 3.88 -26.43
N GLY A 495 6.12 2.58 -26.56
CA GLY A 495 6.76 1.49 -25.83
C GLY A 495 6.13 1.16 -24.46
N PHE A 496 5.00 1.79 -24.10
CA PHE A 496 4.23 1.48 -22.90
C PHE A 496 3.33 0.25 -23.10
N GLU A 497 3.93 -0.83 -23.58
CA GLU A 497 3.33 -2.15 -23.63
C GLU A 497 3.03 -2.69 -22.23
N VAL A 498 1.97 -3.49 -22.12
CA VAL A 498 1.65 -4.18 -20.86
C VAL A 498 2.72 -5.24 -20.59
N VAL A 499 3.43 -5.11 -19.47
CA VAL A 499 4.52 -6.02 -19.08
C VAL A 499 4.15 -6.97 -17.94
N GLY A 500 3.05 -6.74 -17.23
CA GLY A 500 2.63 -7.55 -16.09
C GLY A 500 1.58 -6.87 -15.22
N TYR A 501 0.77 -7.67 -14.52
CA TYR A 501 -0.22 -7.21 -13.55
C TYR A 501 0.29 -7.47 -12.12
N GLY A 502 1.07 -6.52 -11.61
CA GLY A 502 1.78 -6.64 -10.32
C GLY A 502 2.68 -5.44 -10.04
N CYS A 503 3.34 -5.44 -8.87
CA CYS A 503 4.04 -4.26 -8.35
C CYS A 503 5.24 -3.81 -9.19
N MET A 504 5.96 -4.75 -9.81
CA MET A 504 6.99 -4.50 -10.84
C MET A 504 7.94 -3.33 -10.48
N THR A 505 8.08 -2.32 -11.35
CA THR A 505 9.03 -1.21 -11.17
C THR A 505 8.77 -0.39 -9.90
N CYS A 506 7.52 -0.28 -9.43
CA CYS A 506 7.19 0.41 -8.17
C CYS A 506 7.98 -0.14 -6.99
N ILE A 507 8.05 -1.48 -6.88
CA ILE A 507 8.72 -2.14 -5.75
C ILE A 507 10.21 -2.42 -5.99
N GLY A 508 10.76 -1.98 -7.12
CA GLY A 508 12.15 -2.26 -7.53
C GLY A 508 12.35 -3.54 -8.33
N ASN A 509 11.27 -4.25 -8.70
CA ASN A 509 11.31 -5.39 -9.63
C ASN A 509 11.41 -4.91 -11.10
N SER A 510 12.30 -3.94 -11.36
CA SER A 510 12.44 -3.22 -12.63
C SER A 510 13.20 -3.98 -13.72
N GLY A 511 13.82 -5.11 -13.39
CA GLY A 511 14.63 -5.94 -14.30
C GLY A 511 15.86 -5.21 -14.88
N PRO A 512 16.56 -5.80 -15.87
CA PRO A 512 17.79 -5.23 -16.41
C PRO A 512 17.55 -4.01 -17.31
N LEU A 513 18.42 -3.01 -17.26
CA LEU A 513 18.61 -2.04 -18.35
C LEU A 513 19.43 -2.68 -19.50
N PRO A 514 19.36 -2.14 -20.73
CA PRO A 514 20.23 -2.56 -21.83
C PRO A 514 21.72 -2.40 -21.47
N GLU A 515 22.55 -3.36 -21.86
CA GLU A 515 23.98 -3.39 -21.52
C GLU A 515 24.75 -2.13 -22.00
N PRO A 516 24.61 -1.65 -23.25
CA PRO A 516 25.25 -0.39 -23.68
C PRO A 516 24.80 0.85 -22.90
N VAL A 517 23.57 0.85 -22.36
CA VAL A 517 23.06 1.92 -21.49
C VAL A 517 23.74 1.85 -20.12
N VAL A 518 23.95 0.65 -19.58
CA VAL A 518 24.67 0.44 -18.31
C VAL A 518 26.15 0.82 -18.43
N GLU A 519 26.79 0.44 -19.54
CA GLU A 519 28.17 0.83 -19.86
C GLU A 519 28.31 2.35 -19.94
N ALA A 520 27.48 3.03 -20.73
CA ALA A 520 27.54 4.50 -20.85
C ALA A 520 27.30 5.23 -19.52
N ILE A 521 26.39 4.73 -18.67
CA ILE A 521 26.16 5.28 -17.32
C ILE A 521 27.39 5.10 -16.42
N THR A 522 28.02 3.92 -16.44
CA THR A 522 29.10 3.59 -15.51
C THR A 522 30.45 4.16 -15.94
N GLN A 523 30.77 4.13 -17.24
CA GLN A 523 31.98 4.72 -17.81
C GLN A 523 31.99 6.25 -17.67
N GLY A 524 30.83 6.90 -17.84
CA GLY A 524 30.67 8.34 -17.64
C GLY A 524 30.34 8.77 -16.21
N ASP A 525 30.23 7.86 -15.23
CA ASP A 525 29.76 8.17 -13.86
C ASP A 525 28.45 9.00 -13.85
N LEU A 526 27.58 8.78 -14.85
CA LEU A 526 26.46 9.67 -15.15
C LEU A 526 25.35 9.56 -14.11
N VAL A 527 24.72 10.71 -13.81
CA VAL A 527 23.52 10.76 -12.97
C VAL A 527 22.28 10.48 -13.83
N ALA A 528 22.09 9.22 -14.21
CA ALA A 528 20.96 8.76 -15.01
C ALA A 528 19.64 8.75 -14.23
N ALA A 529 18.53 8.96 -14.96
CA ALA A 529 17.21 9.21 -14.39
C ALA A 529 16.21 8.04 -14.58
N GLY A 530 15.53 7.69 -13.50
CA GLY A 530 14.30 6.89 -13.53
C GLY A 530 13.07 7.74 -13.20
N ILE A 531 12.03 7.62 -14.03
CA ILE A 531 10.70 8.23 -13.85
C ILE A 531 9.66 7.11 -13.80
N LEU A 532 8.68 7.21 -12.90
CA LEU A 532 7.56 6.26 -12.81
C LEU A 532 6.37 6.84 -12.02
N SER A 533 5.26 6.09 -11.91
CA SER A 533 3.95 6.54 -11.38
C SER A 533 3.51 5.98 -9.99
N GLY A 534 4.42 5.61 -9.06
CA GLY A 534 4.13 5.01 -7.73
C GLY A 534 4.19 5.91 -6.46
N ASN A 535 4.86 5.47 -5.36
CA ASN A 535 4.69 6.01 -3.99
C ASN A 535 5.87 6.06 -2.88
N ARG A 536 7.03 5.32 -2.90
CA ARG A 536 8.44 5.59 -2.28
C ARG A 536 9.79 5.26 -3.10
N ASN A 537 10.83 6.15 -3.16
CA ASN A 537 11.98 6.15 -4.14
C ASN A 537 13.42 6.19 -3.58
N PHE A 538 13.67 5.63 -2.41
CA PHE A 538 14.99 5.76 -1.79
C PHE A 538 16.14 5.23 -2.68
N GLU A 539 17.33 5.82 -2.50
CA GLU A 539 18.47 5.66 -3.42
C GLU A 539 18.81 4.19 -3.69
N GLY A 540 19.06 3.85 -4.97
CA GLY A 540 19.31 2.48 -5.42
C GLY A 540 18.11 1.53 -5.45
N ARG A 541 16.91 1.94 -4.97
CA ARG A 541 15.76 1.00 -4.88
C ARG A 541 15.14 0.66 -6.23
N VAL A 542 14.87 1.65 -7.06
CA VAL A 542 14.11 1.47 -8.31
C VAL A 542 14.92 0.61 -9.29
N HIS A 543 16.20 0.92 -9.46
CA HIS A 543 17.17 0.15 -10.23
C HIS A 543 18.58 0.58 -9.76
N PRO A 544 19.59 -0.32 -9.72
CA PRO A 544 20.93 0.03 -9.21
C PRO A 544 21.62 1.16 -9.98
N ASN A 545 21.37 1.28 -11.29
CA ASN A 545 22.08 2.21 -12.17
C ASN A 545 21.35 3.56 -12.38
N THR A 546 20.36 3.90 -11.57
CA THR A 546 19.66 5.21 -11.62
C THR A 546 19.88 6.01 -10.34
N ARG A 547 20.83 6.95 -10.41
CA ARG A 547 21.19 7.85 -9.28
C ARG A 547 20.16 8.97 -9.09
N LYS A 548 19.58 9.51 -10.18
CA LYS A 548 18.40 10.38 -10.10
C LYS A 548 17.15 9.52 -10.17
N LEU A 549 16.24 9.71 -9.24
CA LEU A 549 14.92 9.10 -9.27
C LEU A 549 13.88 10.22 -9.09
N THR A 550 13.25 10.60 -10.21
CA THR A 550 12.08 11.51 -10.29
C THR A 550 10.82 10.71 -10.60
N THR A 551 10.70 9.69 -9.79
CA THR A 551 9.52 8.91 -9.44
C THR A 551 8.39 9.73 -8.84
N TRP A 552 7.21 9.33 -9.21
CA TRP A 552 6.27 8.75 -8.27
C TRP A 552 6.73 7.25 -8.05
N ARG A 553 6.77 6.71 -6.82
CA ARG A 553 7.78 5.86 -6.08
C ARG A 553 7.52 4.20 -5.83
N GLN A 554 7.65 3.13 -4.89
CA GLN A 554 7.38 2.58 -3.41
C GLN A 554 8.04 1.28 -2.72
N LEU A 555 7.75 0.92 -1.40
CA LEU A 555 8.45 -0.04 -0.43
C LEU A 555 7.68 -0.83 0.73
N THR A 556 8.29 -1.88 1.38
CA THR A 556 7.68 -3.04 2.18
C THR A 556 8.49 -3.76 3.38
N PRO A 557 8.03 -4.93 4.01
CA PRO A 557 8.69 -5.76 5.11
C PRO A 557 8.72 -7.38 5.03
N ARG A 558 8.97 -8.21 6.13
CA ARG A 558 9.20 -9.74 6.23
C ARG A 558 8.93 -10.43 7.67
N HIS A 559 9.09 -11.74 8.16
CA HIS A 559 9.33 -13.20 7.73
C HIS A 559 9.27 -14.43 8.81
N ARG A 560 8.44 -15.55 8.68
CA ARG A 560 8.67 -17.09 8.69
C ARG A 560 8.46 -18.18 9.85
N LEU A 561 8.08 -19.48 9.48
CA LEU A 561 8.01 -20.84 10.24
C LEU A 561 8.46 -22.25 9.64
N CYS A 562 8.50 -23.35 10.46
CA CYS A 562 8.47 -24.85 10.09
C CYS A 562 7.30 -25.66 10.72
N TYR A 563 6.42 -26.44 10.05
CA TYR A 563 6.24 -26.94 8.65
C TYR A 563 7.11 -28.15 8.20
N GLN A 564 6.53 -29.05 7.39
CA GLN A 564 7.12 -30.32 6.89
C GLN A 564 8.33 -30.09 5.97
N GLY A 565 9.49 -29.86 6.60
CA GLY A 565 10.76 -29.63 5.92
C GLY A 565 11.39 -30.90 5.35
N HIS A 566 11.25 -31.12 4.05
CA HIS A 566 12.27 -31.89 3.31
C HIS A 566 13.61 -31.16 3.41
N ARG A 567 14.66 -31.85 3.92
CA ARG A 567 15.98 -31.26 4.23
C ARG A 567 16.69 -30.58 3.04
N ALA A 568 16.27 -30.89 1.81
CA ALA A 568 16.87 -30.44 0.55
C ALA A 568 16.27 -29.14 -0.03
N ARG A 569 15.37 -28.43 0.68
CA ARG A 569 14.77 -27.17 0.19
C ARG A 569 15.40 -25.92 0.78
N ASP A 570 15.42 -24.86 -0.04
CA ASP A 570 16.10 -23.59 0.25
C ASP A 570 15.12 -22.44 0.45
N ARG A 571 14.07 -22.38 -0.38
CA ARG A 571 13.10 -21.28 -0.36
C ARG A 571 12.09 -21.45 0.76
N LEU A 572 11.69 -22.69 1.08
CA LEU A 572 10.89 -23.00 2.27
C LEU A 572 11.75 -23.69 3.32
N LYS A 573 11.84 -23.06 4.50
CA LYS A 573 12.63 -23.51 5.64
C LYS A 573 11.98 -23.10 6.94
N GLY A 574 12.20 -23.96 7.93
CA GLY A 574 11.73 -23.78 9.28
C GLY A 574 12.27 -22.61 10.06
N ALA A 575 11.43 -21.98 10.88
CA ALA A 575 11.86 -21.06 11.92
C ALA A 575 12.37 -21.82 13.14
N HIS A 576 13.57 -22.35 12.99
CA HIS A 576 14.33 -23.08 14.00
C HIS A 576 14.74 -22.24 15.24
N ARG A 577 14.03 -21.17 15.62
CA ARG A 577 14.43 -20.29 16.75
C ARG A 577 13.32 -19.92 17.74
N VAL A 578 12.11 -19.51 17.33
CA VAL A 578 11.07 -19.03 18.28
C VAL A 578 10.28 -20.19 18.94
N VAL A 579 10.26 -21.37 18.33
CA VAL A 579 9.47 -22.53 18.79
C VAL A 579 10.23 -23.44 19.76
N VAL A 580 11.56 -23.52 19.60
CA VAL A 580 12.42 -24.65 20.04
C VAL A 580 12.44 -24.94 21.56
N ARG A 581 11.94 -24.05 22.42
CA ARG A 581 11.88 -24.24 23.89
C ARG A 581 10.62 -23.69 24.57
N ARG A 582 9.43 -23.75 23.94
CA ARG A 582 8.20 -23.34 24.63
C ARG A 582 7.79 -24.37 25.71
N ARG A 583 7.77 -23.92 26.97
CA ARG A 583 6.98 -24.54 28.05
C ARG A 583 5.59 -23.88 28.07
N ARG A 584 4.60 -24.52 28.70
CA ARG A 584 3.29 -23.89 28.97
C ARG A 584 3.40 -22.74 29.99
N GLU A 585 4.35 -22.85 30.92
CA GLU A 585 4.66 -21.84 31.93
C GLU A 585 5.70 -20.85 31.42
N LEU A 586 5.47 -19.56 31.67
CA LEU A 586 6.43 -18.49 31.41
C LEU A 586 7.51 -18.46 32.49
N LYS A 587 8.75 -18.18 32.09
CA LYS A 587 9.81 -17.77 33.04
C LYS A 587 9.78 -16.26 33.22
N ALA A 588 10.24 -15.79 34.38
CA ALA A 588 10.53 -14.37 34.59
C ALA A 588 11.56 -13.87 33.55
N PRO A 589 11.45 -12.61 33.06
CA PRO A 589 12.48 -11.98 32.25
C PRO A 589 13.85 -11.99 32.95
N GLN A 590 14.92 -12.04 32.17
CA GLN A 590 16.30 -11.99 32.67
C GLN A 590 16.97 -10.70 32.19
N THR A 591 17.76 -10.08 33.07
CA THR A 591 18.59 -8.90 32.74
C THR A 591 19.57 -9.25 31.63
N ILE A 592 19.73 -8.34 30.66
CA ILE A 592 20.78 -8.44 29.64
C ILE A 592 22.04 -7.80 30.24
N THR A 593 23.04 -8.62 30.58
CA THR A 593 24.35 -8.15 31.04
C THR A 593 25.36 -8.15 29.88
N ASP A 594 26.36 -7.26 29.97
CA ASP A 594 27.56 -7.25 29.10
C ASP A 594 27.26 -7.25 27.58
N ALA A 595 26.18 -6.57 27.19
CA ALA A 595 25.76 -6.45 25.79
C ALA A 595 26.67 -5.51 24.99
N TYR A 596 27.19 -6.02 23.87
CA TYR A 596 27.91 -5.21 22.88
C TYR A 596 26.94 -4.56 21.88
N VAL A 597 27.20 -3.29 21.55
CA VAL A 597 26.50 -2.58 20.47
C VAL A 597 26.93 -3.18 19.13
N LEU A 598 26.04 -3.97 18.50
CA LEU A 598 26.33 -4.68 17.25
C LEU A 598 26.44 -3.72 16.04
N LEU A 599 25.63 -2.67 16.01
CA LEU A 599 25.59 -1.63 14.98
C LEU A 599 25.23 -0.29 15.63
N ASN A 600 25.82 0.79 15.14
CA ASN A 600 25.46 2.17 15.49
C ASN A 600 24.95 2.87 14.22
N PHE A 601 23.83 3.60 14.33
CA PHE A 601 23.10 4.15 13.19
C PHE A 601 22.75 5.63 13.40
N GLY A 602 22.59 6.37 12.30
CA GLY A 602 21.98 7.70 12.28
C GLY A 602 20.46 7.64 12.00
N ASP A 603 19.89 8.79 11.65
CA ASP A 603 18.45 8.94 11.42
C ASP A 603 17.92 8.23 10.17
N SER A 604 16.59 8.04 10.12
CA SER A 604 15.84 7.60 8.92
C SER A 604 16.21 6.21 8.37
N VAL A 605 16.73 5.30 9.21
CA VAL A 605 16.96 3.89 8.84
C VAL A 605 15.64 3.22 8.47
N THR A 606 15.41 3.01 7.17
CA THR A 606 14.20 2.34 6.67
C THR A 606 14.25 0.82 6.87
N THR A 607 13.09 0.16 6.81
CA THR A 607 12.97 -1.31 6.84
C THR A 607 13.84 -2.02 5.80
N ASP A 608 14.12 -1.40 4.65
CA ASP A 608 15.00 -1.98 3.63
C ASP A 608 16.49 -1.93 3.97
N HIS A 609 16.95 -1.02 4.84
CA HIS A 609 18.32 -1.07 5.37
C HIS A 609 18.47 -2.24 6.35
N ILE A 610 17.44 -2.49 7.16
CA ILE A 610 17.37 -3.56 8.16
C ILE A 610 17.15 -4.92 7.48
N SER A 611 16.35 -4.95 6.41
CA SER A 611 15.70 -6.16 5.89
C SER A 611 15.39 -6.03 4.38
N PRO A 612 16.41 -5.86 3.50
CA PRO A 612 16.22 -5.50 2.08
C PRO A 612 15.40 -6.52 1.29
N ALA A 613 14.41 -6.05 0.53
CA ALA A 613 13.53 -6.91 -0.28
C ALA A 613 14.02 -7.18 -1.72
N GLY A 614 15.09 -6.52 -2.18
CA GLY A 614 15.61 -6.61 -3.56
C GLY A 614 16.77 -7.60 -3.76
N ASN A 615 17.66 -7.27 -4.70
CA ASN A 615 18.77 -8.11 -5.13
C ASN A 615 19.71 -8.58 -4.00
N ILE A 616 20.11 -9.85 -4.05
CA ILE A 616 21.12 -10.42 -3.15
C ILE A 616 22.51 -10.14 -3.72
N ALA A 617 23.26 -9.21 -3.12
CA ALA A 617 24.60 -8.86 -3.56
C ALA A 617 25.56 -10.06 -3.53
N ARG A 618 26.36 -10.27 -4.59
CA ARG A 618 27.24 -11.46 -4.78
C ARG A 618 28.28 -11.65 -3.66
N ASN A 619 28.69 -10.59 -2.99
CA ASN A 619 29.63 -10.60 -1.86
C ASN A 619 28.98 -10.81 -0.48
N SER A 620 27.64 -10.90 -0.40
CA SER A 620 26.90 -11.00 0.86
C SER A 620 26.99 -12.39 1.53
N PRO A 621 26.75 -12.49 2.86
CA PRO A 621 26.61 -13.77 3.54
C PRO A 621 25.49 -14.65 2.97
N ALA A 622 24.40 -14.02 2.48
CA ALA A 622 23.28 -14.72 1.85
C ALA A 622 23.67 -15.35 0.51
N ALA A 623 24.42 -14.63 -0.34
CA ALA A 623 24.97 -15.19 -1.57
C ALA A 623 25.89 -16.40 -1.28
N ARG A 624 26.84 -16.26 -0.34
CA ARG A 624 27.73 -17.37 0.07
C ARG A 624 26.95 -18.59 0.55
N TYR A 625 25.88 -18.40 1.33
CA TYR A 625 25.01 -19.49 1.79
C TYR A 625 24.28 -20.19 0.63
N LEU A 626 23.79 -19.44 -0.37
CA LEU A 626 23.10 -20.01 -1.55
C LEU A 626 24.08 -20.72 -2.50
N THR A 627 25.26 -20.16 -2.74
CA THR A 627 26.34 -20.82 -3.50
C THR A 627 26.79 -22.12 -2.82
N GLY A 628 26.86 -22.14 -1.48
CA GLY A 628 27.09 -23.35 -0.68
C GLY A 628 25.98 -24.41 -0.77
N ARG A 629 24.91 -24.16 -1.56
CA ARG A 629 23.86 -25.13 -1.91
C ARG A 629 23.72 -25.36 -3.42
N GLY A 630 24.71 -24.91 -4.22
CA GLY A 630 24.73 -25.11 -5.67
C GLY A 630 23.89 -24.10 -6.47
N LEU A 631 23.41 -23.02 -5.84
CA LEU A 631 22.70 -21.96 -6.55
C LEU A 631 23.69 -20.92 -7.09
N SER A 632 23.71 -20.74 -8.41
CA SER A 632 24.42 -19.63 -9.06
C SER A 632 23.60 -18.35 -9.02
N PRO A 633 24.23 -17.16 -9.06
CA PRO A 633 23.59 -15.99 -9.63
C PRO A 633 23.08 -16.30 -11.05
N ARG A 634 21.99 -15.64 -11.43
CA ARG A 634 21.67 -15.35 -12.84
C ARG A 634 21.99 -13.88 -13.10
#